data_AF-A0AAQ1SN73-F1
#
_entry.id   AF-A0AAQ1SN73-F1
#
_cell.length_a   1.000
_cell.length_b   1.000
_cell.length_c   1.000
_cell.angle_alpha   90.00
_cell.angle_beta   90.00
_cell.angle_gamma   90.00
#
_symmetry.space_group_name_H-M   'P 1'
#
loop_
_entity.id
_entity.type
_entity.pdbx_description
1 polymer ?
#
loop_
_entity_poly.entity_id
_entity_poly.type
_entity_poly.pdbx_seq_one_letter_code
_entity_poly.pdbx_strand_id
1 'polypeptide(L)'
;MAYRKKQANHEKLKVWKNWIDQNCHHLESIGLPLAIYQDIDHWEDFLENGHLHWHIDGPLFDVKDLTTECMELLYTFLERNYLEQPPTLLQMLRVRLGKKVQ
;
A
#
# COMPACT_ATOMS: atom_id res chain seq x y z
N MET A 1 2.60 6.63 32.46
CA MET A 1 2.16 5.40 31.75
C MET A 1 2.65 5.40 30.29
N ALA A 2 3.96 5.36 30.04
CA ALA A 2 4.53 5.52 28.68
C ALA A 2 5.10 4.22 28.06
N TYR A 3 5.22 3.14 28.85
CA TYR A 3 5.90 1.92 28.44
C TYR A 3 5.03 0.97 27.59
N ARG A 4 3.69 1.01 27.73
CA ARG A 4 2.78 0.17 26.92
C ARG A 4 2.68 0.61 25.44
N LYS A 5 2.78 1.91 25.14
CA LYS A 5 2.69 2.42 23.75
C LYS A 5 3.89 1.99 22.89
N LYS A 6 5.11 1.99 23.46
CA LYS A 6 6.32 1.58 22.72
C LYS A 6 6.33 0.09 22.36
N GLN A 7 5.78 -0.77 23.22
CA GLN A 7 5.76 -2.21 23.01
C GLN A 7 4.77 -2.61 21.91
N ALA A 8 3.58 -2.00 21.90
CA ALA A 8 2.60 -2.16 20.83
C ALA A 8 3.14 -1.73 19.46
N ASN A 9 3.91 -0.64 19.40
CA ASN A 9 4.57 -0.22 18.16
C ASN A 9 5.64 -1.23 17.70
N HIS A 10 6.41 -1.81 18.62
CA HIS A 10 7.42 -2.80 18.25
C HIS A 10 6.83 -4.10 17.69
N GLU A 11 5.74 -4.57 18.27
CA GLU A 11 5.04 -5.77 17.76
C GLU A 11 4.40 -5.48 16.40
N LYS A 12 3.74 -4.32 16.24
CA LYS A 12 3.20 -3.87 14.95
C LYS A 12 4.28 -3.77 13.87
N LEU A 13 5.45 -3.22 14.21
CA LEU A 13 6.57 -3.12 13.28
C LEU A 13 7.11 -4.49 12.87
N LYS A 14 7.16 -5.47 13.79
CA LYS A 14 7.57 -6.85 13.44
C LYS A 14 6.56 -7.52 12.52
N VAL A 15 5.27 -7.37 12.82
CA VAL A 15 4.18 -7.91 11.99
C VAL A 15 4.21 -7.28 10.61
N TRP A 16 4.36 -5.95 10.54
CA TRP A 16 4.50 -5.20 9.30
C TRP A 16 5.69 -5.69 8.48
N LYS A 17 6.89 -5.75 9.08
CA LYS A 17 8.09 -6.24 8.39
C LYS A 17 7.93 -7.66 7.88
N ASN A 18 7.33 -8.55 8.65
CA ASN A 18 7.07 -9.92 8.21
C ASN A 18 6.05 -9.98 7.06
N TRP A 19 5.01 -9.14 7.10
CA TRP A 19 4.06 -9.02 6.00
C TRP A 19 4.72 -8.48 4.73
N ILE A 20 5.58 -7.46 4.87
CA ILE A 20 6.38 -6.94 3.74
C ILE A 20 7.32 -8.00 3.21
N ASP A 21 8.04 -8.74 4.07
CA ASP A 21 8.96 -9.80 3.62
C ASP A 21 8.24 -10.89 2.80
N GLN A 22 7.00 -11.22 3.18
CA GLN A 22 6.16 -12.17 2.43
C GLN A 22 5.63 -11.62 1.11
N ASN A 23 5.41 -10.31 1.02
CA ASN A 23 4.80 -9.65 -0.13
C ASN A 23 5.78 -8.82 -0.96
N CYS A 24 7.06 -8.73 -0.57
CA CYS A 24 8.05 -7.83 -1.16
C CYS A 24 8.21 -8.08 -2.65
N HIS A 25 8.31 -9.35 -3.05
CA HIS A 25 8.39 -9.75 -4.45
C HIS A 25 7.18 -9.30 -5.27
N HIS A 26 5.98 -9.28 -4.68
CA HIS A 26 4.79 -8.76 -5.37
C HIS A 26 4.81 -7.24 -5.47
N LEU A 27 5.20 -6.54 -4.38
CA LEU A 27 5.30 -5.08 -4.35
C LEU A 27 6.37 -4.54 -5.31
N GLU A 28 7.51 -5.23 -5.40
CA GLU A 28 8.57 -4.94 -6.37
C GLU A 28 8.10 -5.19 -7.81
N SER A 29 7.37 -6.28 -8.06
CA SER A 29 6.80 -6.60 -9.38
C SER A 29 5.77 -5.56 -9.85
N ILE A 30 5.02 -4.97 -8.92
CA ILE A 30 4.12 -3.83 -9.21
C ILE A 30 4.93 -2.57 -9.61
N GLY A 31 6.19 -2.47 -9.18
CA GLY A 31 7.03 -1.29 -9.41
C GLY A 31 6.83 -0.20 -8.36
N LEU A 32 6.35 -0.55 -7.16
CA LEU A 32 6.20 0.42 -6.08
C LEU A 32 7.57 0.78 -5.49
N PRO A 33 7.85 2.08 -5.26
CA PRO A 33 9.04 2.50 -4.52
C PRO A 33 9.03 1.96 -3.10
N LEU A 34 10.21 1.58 -2.59
CA LEU A 34 10.42 1.11 -1.22
C LEU A 34 9.85 2.08 -0.16
N ALA A 35 9.89 3.38 -0.44
CA ALA A 35 9.35 4.42 0.45
C ALA A 35 7.85 4.28 0.71
N ILE A 36 7.09 3.69 -0.21
CA ILE A 36 5.63 3.50 -0.09
C ILE A 36 5.29 2.49 1.01
N TYR A 37 6.11 1.47 1.18
CA TYR A 37 5.86 0.37 2.12
C TYR A 37 6.95 0.25 3.19
N GLN A 38 7.71 1.33 3.40
CA GLN A 38 8.75 1.42 4.42
C GLN A 38 8.16 1.25 5.83
N ASP A 39 7.07 1.95 6.11
CA ASP A 39 6.34 1.90 7.37
C ASP A 39 4.84 1.81 7.12
N ILE A 40 4.09 1.39 8.14
CA ILE A 40 2.64 1.25 8.05
C ILE A 40 1.93 2.56 7.75
N ASP A 41 2.41 3.69 8.32
CA ASP A 41 1.81 5.01 8.10
C ASP A 41 1.95 5.46 6.63
N HIS A 42 3.11 5.20 6.00
CA HIS A 42 3.34 5.51 4.57
C HIS A 42 2.44 4.67 3.67
N TRP A 43 2.25 3.40 4.03
CA TRP A 43 1.38 2.51 3.30
C TRP A 43 -0.08 2.93 3.42
N GLU A 44 -0.55 3.27 4.62
CA GLU A 44 -1.91 3.76 4.84
C GLU A 44 -2.16 5.07 4.06
N ASP A 45 -1.23 6.02 4.09
CA ASP A 45 -1.31 7.26 3.29
C ASP A 45 -1.43 6.96 1.79
N PHE A 46 -0.60 6.04 1.29
CA PHE A 46 -0.67 5.59 -0.10
C PHE A 46 -2.00 4.90 -0.44
N LEU A 47 -2.55 4.08 0.44
CA LEU A 47 -3.85 3.42 0.23
C LEU A 47 -5.02 4.41 0.19
N GLU A 48 -4.90 5.55 0.87
CA GLU A 48 -5.93 6.59 0.86
C GLU A 48 -5.79 7.53 -0.34
N ASN A 49 -4.57 7.95 -0.66
CA ASN A 49 -4.30 9.03 -1.62
C ASN A 49 -3.75 8.55 -2.98
N GLY A 50 -3.25 7.33 -3.07
CA GLY A 50 -2.55 6.79 -4.24
C GLY A 50 -1.14 7.36 -4.44
N HIS A 51 -0.65 8.17 -3.51
CA HIS A 51 0.69 8.73 -3.46
C HIS A 51 1.01 9.09 -2.01
N LEU A 52 2.28 9.37 -1.70
CA LEU A 52 2.67 9.90 -0.38
C LEU A 52 2.28 11.38 -0.32
N HIS A 53 1.14 11.66 0.30
CA HIS A 53 0.63 13.03 0.43
C HIS A 53 1.26 13.74 1.63
N TRP A 54 1.38 13.04 2.76
CA TRP A 54 1.87 13.60 4.02
C TRP A 54 3.38 13.39 4.23
N HIS A 55 3.98 12.44 3.49
CA HIS A 55 5.36 12.05 3.63
C HIS A 55 6.25 12.61 2.50
N ILE A 56 6.77 13.81 2.72
CA ILE A 56 7.71 14.50 1.81
C ILE A 56 9.09 13.84 1.72
N ASP A 57 9.37 12.85 2.57
CA ASP A 57 10.62 12.09 2.58
C ASP A 57 10.67 11.03 1.45
N GLY A 58 9.53 10.77 0.80
CA GLY A 58 9.42 9.82 -0.30
C GLY A 58 9.72 10.42 -1.68
N PRO A 59 9.96 9.58 -2.70
CA PRO A 59 10.06 10.03 -4.07
C PRO A 59 8.72 10.61 -4.54
N LEU A 60 8.78 11.55 -5.48
CA LEU A 60 7.61 12.00 -6.25
C LEU A 60 7.08 10.80 -7.05
N PHE A 61 6.15 10.06 -6.46
CA PHE A 61 5.52 8.88 -7.03
C PHE A 61 4.01 9.02 -6.89
N ASP A 62 3.30 8.97 -8.02
CA ASP A 62 1.85 8.83 -8.06
C ASP A 62 1.51 7.48 -8.69
N VAL A 63 0.57 6.74 -8.08
CA VAL A 63 0.01 5.53 -8.66
C VAL A 63 -0.48 5.77 -10.09
N LYS A 64 -0.86 7.01 -10.42
CA LYS A 64 -1.30 7.41 -11.75
C LYS A 64 -0.22 7.31 -12.82
N ASP A 65 1.05 7.33 -12.43
CA ASP A 65 2.22 7.21 -13.29
C ASP A 65 2.60 5.74 -13.57
N LEU A 66 2.01 4.79 -12.85
CA LEU A 66 2.18 3.37 -13.15
C LEU A 66 1.60 3.02 -14.52
N THR A 67 2.18 2.02 -15.19
CA THR A 67 1.58 1.44 -16.39
C THR A 67 0.28 0.72 -16.03
N THR A 68 -0.59 0.51 -17.02
CA THR A 68 -1.85 -0.23 -16.81
C THR A 68 -1.60 -1.62 -16.24
N GLU A 69 -0.57 -2.32 -16.71
CA GLU A 69 -0.20 -3.66 -16.21
C GLU A 69 0.16 -3.61 -14.71
N CYS A 70 0.97 -2.64 -14.29
CA CYS A 70 1.31 -2.42 -12.89
C CYS A 70 0.08 -2.05 -12.05
N MET A 71 -0.82 -1.22 -12.58
CA MET A 71 -2.10 -0.90 -11.92
C MET A 71 -2.98 -2.13 -11.73
N GLU A 72 -3.03 -3.04 -12.71
CA GLU A 72 -3.78 -4.29 -12.60
C GLU A 72 -3.19 -5.22 -11.55
N LEU A 73 -1.85 -5.35 -11.50
CA LEU A 73 -1.16 -6.11 -10.46
C LEU A 73 -1.46 -5.53 -9.07
N LEU A 74 -1.40 -4.21 -8.93
CA LEU A 74 -1.74 -3.51 -7.69
C LEU A 74 -3.20 -3.75 -7.30
N TYR A 75 -4.12 -3.65 -8.26
CA TYR A 75 -5.54 -3.93 -8.03
C TYR A 75 -5.75 -5.34 -7.49
N THR A 76 -5.19 -6.36 -8.15
CA THR A 76 -5.34 -7.76 -7.73
C THR A 76 -4.69 -8.01 -6.37
N PHE A 77 -3.54 -7.38 -6.11
CA PHE A 77 -2.89 -7.46 -4.81
C PHE A 77 -3.77 -6.87 -3.69
N LEU A 78 -4.30 -5.66 -3.90
CA LEU A 78 -5.16 -4.99 -2.93
C LEU A 78 -6.49 -5.71 -2.74
N GLU A 79 -7.11 -6.17 -3.82
CA GLU A 79 -8.36 -6.93 -3.77
C GLU A 79 -8.21 -8.21 -2.94
N ARG A 80 -7.08 -8.92 -3.08
CA ARG A 80 -6.80 -10.15 -2.32
C ARG A 80 -6.54 -9.89 -0.83
N ASN A 81 -5.78 -8.83 -0.51
CA ASN A 81 -5.36 -8.55 0.86
C ASN A 81 -6.37 -7.73 1.65
N TYR A 82 -7.21 -6.93 0.99
CA TYR A 82 -8.12 -5.97 1.59
C TYR A 82 -9.59 -6.21 1.21
N LEU A 83 -9.95 -7.48 0.95
CA LEU A 83 -11.31 -7.85 0.52
C LEU A 83 -12.38 -7.45 1.56
N GLU A 84 -12.06 -7.57 2.86
CA GLU A 84 -12.99 -7.21 3.94
C GLU A 84 -13.12 -5.69 4.14
N GLN A 85 -12.04 -4.93 3.86
CA GLN A 85 -11.98 -3.48 4.07
C GLN A 85 -11.26 -2.82 2.89
N PRO A 86 -11.97 -2.60 1.76
CA PRO A 86 -11.35 -2.13 0.53
C PRO A 86 -10.90 -0.66 0.67
N PRO A 87 -9.60 -0.35 0.43
CA PRO A 87 -9.11 1.02 0.53
C PRO A 87 -9.62 1.91 -0.61
N THR A 88 -9.56 3.22 -0.42
CA THR A 88 -9.93 4.22 -1.43
C THR A 88 -9.17 4.01 -2.74
N LEU A 89 -7.88 3.67 -2.65
CA LEU A 89 -7.05 3.35 -3.79
C LEU A 89 -7.58 2.18 -4.62
N LEU A 90 -8.09 1.11 -3.99
CA LEU A 90 -8.66 -0.03 -4.70
C LEU A 90 -9.89 0.40 -5.52
N GLN A 91 -10.74 1.26 -4.95
CA GLN A 91 -11.89 1.80 -5.67
C GLN A 91 -11.47 2.69 -6.84
N MET A 92 -10.46 3.55 -6.64
CA MET A 92 -9.90 4.39 -7.69
C MET A 92 -9.33 3.55 -8.85
N LEU A 93 -8.54 2.51 -8.53
CA LEU A 93 -7.98 1.58 -9.51
C LEU A 93 -9.09 0.85 -10.26
N ARG A 94 -10.16 0.43 -9.57
CA ARG A 94 -11.33 -0.21 -10.20
C ARG A 94 -11.94 0.67 -11.27
N VAL A 95 -12.17 1.95 -10.97
CA VAL A 95 -12.73 2.93 -11.91
C VAL A 95 -11.76 3.19 -13.06
N ARG A 96 -10.47 3.36 -12.78
CA ARG A 96 -9.45 3.59 -13.83
C ARG A 96 -9.29 2.41 -14.79
N LEU A 97 -9.30 1.20 -14.26
CA LEU A 97 -9.16 -0.03 -15.04
C LEU A 97 -10.47 -0.46 -15.72
N GLY A 98 -11.59 0.25 -15.46
CA GLY A 98 -12.90 -0.09 -16.03
C GLY A 98 -13.42 -1.46 -15.57
N LYS A 99 -12.93 -2.01 -14.45
CA LYS A 99 -13.37 -3.31 -13.93
C LYS A 99 -14.77 -3.18 -13.36
N LYS A 100 -15.77 -3.63 -14.12
CA LYS A 100 -17.18 -3.69 -13.68
C LYS A 100 -17.30 -4.62 -12.47
N VAL A 101 -18.12 -4.22 -11.50
CA VAL A 101 -18.61 -5.10 -10.44
C VAL A 101 -19.30 -6.29 -11.10
N GLN A 102 -18.68 -7.47 -11.04
CA GLN A 102 -19.41 -8.72 -11.22
C GLN A 102 -20.19 -9.03 -9.96
#